data_AF-A0A920AXF8-F1
#
_entry.id   AF-A0A920AXF8-F1
#
_cell.length_a   1.000
_cell.length_b   1.000
_cell.length_c   1.000
_cell.angle_alpha   90.00
_cell.angle_beta   90.00
_cell.angle_gamma   90.00
#
_symmetry.space_group_name_H-M   'P 1'
#
loop_
_entity.id
_entity.type
_entity.pdbx_description
1 polymer ?
#
loop_
_entity_poly.entity_id
_entity_poly.type
_entity_poly.pdbx_seq_one_letter_code
_entity_poly.pdbx_strand_id
1 'polypeptide(L)'
;MNIKNSCSCCPPDSNQVLNDNIFSKAKVPNKTKIKTASRILKKLSFKVLGTVSEEQAMIDVRNRDQKVEYIPVSTVNSGWLEDHNNVMKLRNSSSKLYLVLA
;
A
#
# COMPACT_ATOMS: atom_id res chain seq x y z
N MET A 1 35.48 56.03 -8.62
CA MET A 1 34.43 55.21 -9.28
C MET A 1 34.26 53.94 -8.47
N ASN A 2 33.21 53.84 -7.65
CA ASN A 2 32.89 52.64 -6.88
C ASN A 2 31.40 52.35 -7.03
N ILE A 3 31.12 51.10 -7.36
CA ILE A 3 29.83 50.57 -7.79
C ILE A 3 28.86 50.55 -6.61
N LYS A 4 27.63 51.03 -6.86
CA LYS A 4 26.51 51.07 -5.92
C LYS A 4 26.17 49.69 -5.39
N ASN A 5 26.25 49.54 -4.08
CA ASN A 5 25.65 48.48 -3.28
C ASN A 5 24.11 48.54 -3.46
N SER A 6 23.49 47.49 -3.97
CA SER A 6 22.05 47.28 -3.90
C SER A 6 21.79 45.93 -3.25
N CYS A 7 21.64 45.92 -1.93
CA CYS A 7 20.96 44.84 -1.22
C CYS A 7 19.50 45.25 -1.11
N SER A 8 18.68 44.74 -2.02
CA SER A 8 17.22 44.84 -1.92
C SER A 8 16.76 44.04 -0.69
N CYS A 9 16.18 44.75 0.28
CA CYS A 9 15.35 44.17 1.34
C CYS A 9 14.09 43.54 0.72
N CYS A 10 13.93 42.23 0.83
CA CYS A 10 12.61 41.58 0.75
C CYS A 10 12.16 41.23 2.18
N PRO A 11 10.89 41.47 2.56
CA PRO A 11 10.37 41.05 3.86
C PRO A 11 10.23 39.51 3.89
N PRO A 12 10.36 38.85 5.05
CA PRO A 12 9.91 37.48 5.19
C PRO A 12 8.39 37.50 5.34
N ASP A 13 7.67 37.57 4.23
CA ASP A 13 6.22 37.33 4.26
C ASP A 13 5.96 35.82 4.27
N SER A 14 5.61 35.37 5.47
CA SER A 14 4.59 34.37 5.76
C SER A 14 4.10 33.45 4.63
N ASN A 15 4.17 32.14 4.90
CA ASN A 15 3.40 31.06 4.26
C ASN A 15 3.75 30.69 2.80
N GLN A 16 4.77 29.83 2.63
CA GLN A 16 4.70 28.80 1.58
C GLN A 16 4.41 27.44 2.20
N VAL A 17 3.13 27.25 2.41
CA VAL A 17 2.47 25.97 2.64
C VAL A 17 2.38 25.25 1.29
N LEU A 18 2.77 23.98 1.32
CA LEU A 18 2.37 22.87 0.45
C LEU A 18 2.82 22.85 -1.02
N ASN A 19 3.35 21.67 -1.35
CA ASN A 19 3.27 20.95 -2.61
C ASN A 19 4.15 21.44 -3.76
N ASP A 20 5.20 20.67 -4.04
CA ASP A 20 5.43 20.12 -5.38
C ASP A 20 6.43 18.94 -5.39
N ASN A 21 6.37 18.06 -4.39
CA ASN A 21 6.95 16.71 -4.53
C ASN A 21 5.93 15.75 -5.19
N ILE A 22 5.39 16.17 -6.34
CA ILE A 22 4.72 15.30 -7.32
C ILE A 22 5.82 14.60 -8.12
N PHE A 23 6.70 13.86 -7.42
CA PHE A 23 7.53 12.87 -8.07
C PHE A 23 6.76 11.57 -7.99
N SER A 24 6.27 11.13 -9.15
CA SER A 24 5.63 9.86 -9.46
C SER A 24 6.37 8.67 -8.81
N LYS A 25 6.15 8.45 -7.52
CA LYS A 25 6.47 7.19 -6.88
C LYS A 25 5.34 6.26 -7.27
N ALA A 26 5.62 5.40 -8.25
CA ALA A 26 4.99 4.10 -8.33
C ALA A 26 4.78 3.61 -6.90
N LYS A 27 3.51 3.48 -6.52
CA LYS A 27 3.00 3.51 -5.15
C LYS A 27 3.28 2.16 -4.48
N VAL A 28 4.55 1.76 -4.40
CA VAL A 28 4.95 0.55 -3.69
C VAL A 28 4.37 0.68 -2.28
N PRO A 29 3.47 -0.22 -1.86
CA PRO A 29 2.80 -0.06 -0.59
C PRO A 29 3.85 0.00 0.51
N ASN A 30 3.77 1.07 1.32
CA ASN A 30 4.69 1.32 2.42
C ASN A 30 4.85 0.03 3.25
N LYS A 31 6.09 -0.39 3.54
CA LYS A 31 6.40 -1.60 4.34
C LYS A 31 5.54 -1.72 5.60
N THR A 32 5.16 -0.60 6.19
CA THR A 32 4.23 -0.52 7.33
C THR A 32 2.83 -1.05 6.99
N LYS A 33 2.25 -0.64 5.87
CA LYS A 33 0.93 -1.10 5.40
C LYS A 33 0.90 -2.61 5.14
N ILE A 34 1.97 -3.14 4.57
CA ILE A 34 2.14 -4.59 4.35
C ILE A 34 2.19 -5.33 5.69
N LYS A 35 2.99 -4.84 6.65
CA LYS A 35 3.08 -5.42 8.00
C LYS A 35 1.74 -5.40 8.72
N THR A 36 1.00 -4.29 8.64
CA THR A 36 -0.34 -4.17 9.25
C THR A 36 -1.31 -5.18 8.63
N ALA A 37 -1.39 -5.24 7.31
CA ALA A 37 -2.24 -6.20 6.61
C ALA A 37 -1.90 -7.65 7.00
N SER A 38 -0.61 -7.98 7.01
CA SER A 38 -0.14 -9.31 7.43
C SER A 38 -0.52 -9.64 8.88
N ARG A 39 -0.43 -8.67 9.80
CA ARG A 39 -0.84 -8.85 11.20
C ARG A 39 -2.34 -9.10 11.34
N ILE A 40 -3.18 -8.35 10.61
CA ILE A 40 -4.64 -8.52 10.60
C ILE A 40 -4.99 -9.94 10.13
N LEU A 41 -4.43 -10.37 9.01
CA LEU A 41 -4.66 -11.69 8.44
C LEU A 41 -4.22 -12.82 9.38
N LYS A 42 -3.05 -12.69 10.01
CA LYS A 42 -2.57 -13.65 11.01
C LYS A 42 -3.50 -13.73 12.23
N LYS A 43 -4.02 -12.60 12.72
CA LYS A 43 -4.99 -12.57 13.83
C LYS A 43 -6.27 -13.32 13.48
N LEU A 44 -6.68 -13.28 12.21
CA LEU A 44 -7.82 -14.02 11.66
C LEU A 44 -7.49 -15.47 11.26
N SER A 45 -6.31 -15.96 11.66
CA SER A 45 -5.79 -17.32 11.38
C SER A 45 -5.55 -17.64 9.90
N PHE A 46 -5.30 -16.64 9.06
CA PHE A 46 -4.80 -16.87 7.70
C PHE A 46 -3.29 -17.02 7.68
N LYS A 47 -2.80 -17.91 6.81
CA LYS A 47 -1.38 -18.08 6.51
C LYS A 47 -0.99 -17.18 5.33
N VAL A 48 -0.30 -16.08 5.64
CA VAL A 48 0.30 -15.21 4.63
C VAL A 48 1.58 -15.87 4.12
N LEU A 49 1.60 -16.27 2.85
CA LEU A 49 2.73 -16.93 2.19
C LEU A 49 3.81 -15.95 1.76
N GLY A 50 3.43 -14.70 1.46
CA GLY A 50 4.34 -13.65 1.03
C GLY A 50 3.60 -12.46 0.43
N THR A 51 4.34 -11.66 -0.32
CA THR A 51 3.80 -10.54 -1.11
C THR A 51 4.13 -10.74 -2.58
N VAL A 52 3.20 -10.38 -3.46
CA VAL A 52 3.38 -10.45 -4.92
C VAL A 52 2.92 -9.14 -5.56
N SER A 53 3.43 -8.81 -6.75
CA SER A 53 2.91 -7.70 -7.55
C SER A 53 1.54 -8.06 -8.14
N GLU A 54 0.78 -7.04 -8.56
CA GLU A 54 -0.51 -7.24 -9.23
C GLU A 54 -0.36 -8.08 -10.51
N GLU A 55 0.67 -7.83 -11.31
CA GLU A 55 0.98 -8.59 -12.53
C GLU A 55 1.21 -10.08 -12.23
N GLN A 56 1.99 -10.40 -11.19
CA GLN A 56 2.25 -11.78 -10.80
C GLN A 56 0.98 -12.46 -10.29
N ALA A 57 0.15 -11.75 -9.50
CA ALA A 57 -1.12 -12.29 -9.04
C ALA A 57 -2.05 -12.63 -10.23
N MET A 58 -2.10 -11.79 -11.26
CA MET A 58 -2.91 -12.05 -12.46
C MET A 58 -2.43 -13.28 -13.26
N ILE A 59 -1.12 -13.51 -13.31
CA ILE A 59 -0.54 -14.69 -13.97
C ILE A 59 -0.84 -15.95 -13.15
N ASP A 60 -0.64 -15.91 -11.84
CA ASP A 60 -0.84 -17.07 -10.97
C ASP A 60 -2.31 -17.48 -10.85
N VAL A 61 -3.25 -16.52 -10.80
CA VAL A 61 -4.70 -16.81 -10.77
C VAL A 61 -5.15 -17.62 -12.00
N ARG A 62 -4.45 -17.48 -13.13
CA ARG A 62 -4.71 -18.28 -14.33
C ARG A 62 -4.19 -19.73 -14.20
N ASN A 63 -3.19 -19.97 -13.35
CA ASN A 63 -2.72 -21.30 -12.96
C ASN A 63 -3.55 -21.81 -11.76
N ARG A 64 -4.79 -22.23 -12.05
CA ARG A 64 -5.81 -22.69 -11.08
C ARG A 64 -5.46 -23.89 -10.20
N ASP A 65 -4.25 -24.42 -10.27
CA ASP A 65 -3.85 -25.64 -9.54
C ASP A 65 -3.57 -25.40 -8.05
N GLN A 66 -3.40 -24.14 -7.62
CA GLN A 66 -3.14 -23.81 -6.22
C GLN A 66 -4.38 -23.25 -5.52
N LYS A 67 -4.80 -23.91 -4.45
CA LYS A 67 -5.79 -23.39 -3.49
C LYS A 67 -5.18 -22.27 -2.63
N VAL A 68 -4.75 -21.20 -3.27
CA VAL A 68 -4.15 -20.01 -2.65
C VAL A 68 -4.92 -18.78 -3.10
N GLU A 69 -5.20 -17.89 -2.15
CA GLU A 69 -5.93 -16.65 -2.41
C GLU A 69 -5.00 -15.44 -2.56
N TYR A 70 -5.45 -14.43 -3.29
CA TYR A 70 -4.69 -13.20 -3.54
C TYR A 70 -5.53 -12.01 -3.07
N ILE A 71 -5.05 -11.30 -2.05
CA ILE A 71 -5.78 -10.16 -1.49
C ILE A 71 -4.92 -8.89 -1.51
N PRO A 72 -5.42 -7.77 -2.07
CA PRO A 72 -4.70 -6.51 -2.04
C PRO A 72 -4.44 -5.99 -0.64
N VAL A 73 -3.24 -5.45 -0.43
CA VAL A 73 -2.87 -4.78 0.84
C VAL A 73 -3.81 -3.62 1.15
N SER A 74 -4.30 -2.91 0.13
CA SER A 74 -5.29 -1.84 0.26
C SER A 74 -6.61 -2.33 0.84
N THR A 75 -7.16 -3.43 0.32
CA THR A 75 -8.42 -4.05 0.77
C THR A 75 -8.35 -4.49 2.23
N VAL A 76 -7.23 -5.08 2.66
CA VAL A 76 -7.07 -5.48 4.06
C VAL A 76 -7.03 -4.26 4.98
N ASN A 77 -6.27 -3.24 4.60
CA ASN A 77 -6.09 -2.04 5.42
C ASN A 77 -7.31 -1.09 5.40
N SER A 78 -8.25 -1.26 4.47
CA SER A 78 -9.49 -0.49 4.44
C SER A 78 -10.55 -1.02 5.42
N GLY A 79 -10.26 -2.06 6.20
CA GLY A 79 -11.21 -2.66 7.13
C GLY A 79 -12.17 -3.66 6.49
N TRP A 80 -11.94 -4.11 5.25
CA TRP A 80 -12.84 -5.06 4.58
C TRP A 80 -13.04 -6.38 5.36
N LEU A 81 -12.02 -6.78 6.13
CA LEU A 81 -12.02 -7.96 6.99
C LEU A 81 -12.63 -7.72 8.39
N GLU A 82 -13.15 -6.53 8.67
CA GLU A 82 -13.97 -6.29 9.86
C GLU A 82 -15.36 -6.91 9.71
N ASP A 83 -15.84 -7.05 8.48
CA ASP A 83 -17.06 -7.78 8.16
C ASP A 83 -16.83 -9.30 8.22
N HIS A 84 -17.56 -9.97 9.12
CA HIS A 84 -17.47 -11.41 9.32
C HIS A 84 -17.79 -12.21 8.04
N ASN A 85 -18.71 -11.73 7.20
CA ASN A 85 -19.06 -12.42 5.96
C ASN A 85 -17.89 -12.44 4.98
N ASN A 86 -17.11 -11.36 4.92
CA ASN A 86 -15.93 -11.29 4.07
C ASN A 86 -14.83 -12.24 4.56
N VAL A 87 -14.64 -12.31 5.88
CA VAL A 87 -13.73 -13.27 6.50
C VAL A 87 -14.14 -14.71 6.19
N MET A 88 -15.43 -15.04 6.31
CA MET A 88 -15.94 -16.38 6.00
C MET A 88 -15.82 -16.72 4.52
N LYS A 89 -16.12 -15.79 3.61
CA LYS A 89 -15.93 -15.97 2.16
C LYS A 89 -14.47 -16.27 1.84
N LEU A 90 -13.53 -15.49 2.39
CA LEU A 90 -12.10 -15.69 2.15
C LEU A 90 -11.63 -17.05 2.70
N ARG A 91 -12.09 -17.42 3.90
CA ARG A 91 -11.75 -18.70 4.54
C ARG A 91 -12.29 -19.92 3.79
N ASN A 92 -13.48 -19.82 3.21
CA ASN A 92 -14.07 -20.86 2.37
C ASN A 92 -13.26 -21.09 1.09
N SER A 93 -12.64 -20.03 0.56
CA SER A 93 -11.76 -20.17 -0.59
C SER A 93 -10.40 -20.78 -0.21
N SER A 94 -9.66 -20.13 0.69
CA SER A 94 -8.43 -20.69 1.24
C SER A 94 -8.03 -20.10 2.59
N SER A 95 -7.30 -20.89 3.37
CA SER A 95 -6.60 -20.43 4.57
C SER A 95 -5.20 -19.87 4.26
N LYS A 96 -4.71 -20.07 3.03
CA LYS A 96 -3.39 -19.62 2.56
C LYS A 96 -3.56 -18.53 1.51
N LEU A 97 -2.80 -17.45 1.64
CA LEU A 97 -2.92 -16.31 0.72
C LEU A 97 -1.62 -15.53 0.55
N TYR A 98 -1.53 -14.82 -0.58
CA TYR A 98 -0.53 -13.81 -0.86
C TYR A 98 -1.13 -12.41 -0.73
N LEU A 99 -0.32 -11.47 -0.24
CA LEU A 99 -0.65 -10.05 -0.23
C LEU A 99 -0.26 -9.42 -1.57
N VAL A 100 -1.20 -8.80 -2.26
CA VAL A 100 -0.96 -8.13 -3.54
C VAL A 100 -0.53 -6.68 -3.30
N LEU A 101 0.60 -6.32 -3.89
CA LEU A 101 1.15 -4.97 -3.87
C LEU A 101 0.56 -4.20 -5.06
N ALA A 102 -0.30 -3.22 -4.77
CA ALA A 102 -0.93 -2.30 -5.71
C ALA A 102 -0.57 -0.85 -5.37
#